data_AF-A0A967D1N7-F1
#
_entry.id   AF-A0A967D1N7-F1
#
_cell.length_a   1.000
_cell.length_b   1.000
_cell.length_c   1.000
_cell.angle_alpha   90.00
_cell.angle_beta   90.00
_cell.angle_gamma   90.00
#
_symmetry.space_group_name_H-M   'P 1'
#
loop_
_entity.id
_entity.type
_entity.pdbx_description
1 polymer ?
#
loop_
_entity_poly.entity_id
_entity_poly.type
_entity_poly.pdbx_seq_one_letter_code
_entity_poly.pdbx_strand_id
1 'polypeptide(L)'
;MSSIGASQQSIAGVTPPGTAEVTVMTAWPSVGGTGLGRMLGRLYGMQAGIGPLRLGRLCLLATIPLGLMLYLGMRLPWAIRRFRVTNRRVTMDRGISPKVEQYVDFDRFDSIELVVHSGQEWFDCGDLVFRQGAIETLRLAGVCRPEPFRRICLEVRQSYLGVRAATGRAVGAA
;
A
#
# COMPACT_ATOMS: atom_id res chain seq x y z
N MET A 1 -44.52 15.93 14.63
CA MET A 1 -43.40 16.15 13.71
C MET A 1 -42.11 16.02 14.50
N SER A 2 -41.57 14.81 14.57
CA SER A 2 -40.39 14.46 15.38
C SER A 2 -39.31 13.95 14.44
N SER A 3 -38.13 14.56 14.46
CA SER A 3 -36.87 13.93 14.08
C SER A 3 -35.70 14.78 14.58
N ILE A 4 -35.35 14.59 15.85
CA ILE A 4 -34.00 14.87 16.38
C ILE A 4 -33.32 13.52 16.50
N GLY A 5 -32.10 13.39 15.96
CA GLY A 5 -31.31 12.19 16.19
C GLY A 5 -30.17 11.98 15.19
N ALA A 6 -29.33 12.99 14.99
CA ALA A 6 -28.01 12.76 14.42
C ALA A 6 -27.25 11.80 15.35
N SER A 7 -27.07 10.55 14.92
CA SER A 7 -26.29 9.54 15.63
C SER A 7 -24.81 9.86 15.50
N GLN A 8 -24.34 10.84 16.27
CA GLN A 8 -22.92 11.15 16.42
C GLN A 8 -22.28 10.03 17.23
N GLN A 9 -21.61 9.11 16.54
CA GLN A 9 -20.89 8.00 17.16
C GLN A 9 -19.73 8.53 18.02
N SER A 10 -19.72 8.18 19.30
CA SER A 10 -18.83 8.73 20.32
C SER A 10 -17.50 7.95 20.49
N ILE A 11 -17.29 6.87 19.73
CA ILE A 11 -16.06 6.06 19.83
C ILE A 11 -15.49 5.82 18.43
N ALA A 12 -14.43 6.55 18.11
CA ALA A 12 -13.62 6.30 16.92
C ALA A 12 -12.96 4.92 17.05
N GLY A 13 -13.39 3.96 16.23
CA GLY A 13 -12.73 2.65 16.10
C GLY A 13 -13.61 1.41 16.22
N VAL A 14 -14.91 1.53 16.54
CA VAL A 14 -15.79 0.36 16.67
C VAL A 14 -16.95 0.44 15.68
N THR A 15 -16.64 0.24 14.39
CA THR A 15 -17.69 -0.01 13.40
C THR A 15 -18.02 -1.50 13.43
N PRO A 16 -19.30 -1.89 13.65
CA PRO A 16 -19.73 -3.28 13.52
C PRO A 16 -19.34 -3.82 12.13
N PRO A 17 -18.82 -5.05 12.02
CA PRO A 17 -18.38 -5.64 10.74
C PRO A 17 -19.46 -5.76 9.66
N GLY A 18 -20.69 -5.32 9.92
CA GLY A 18 -21.85 -5.43 9.02
C GLY A 18 -22.22 -4.17 8.23
N THR A 19 -21.79 -2.95 8.62
CA THR A 19 -22.47 -1.73 8.12
C THR A 19 -21.59 -0.76 7.32
N ALA A 20 -20.27 -0.71 7.51
CA ALA A 20 -19.41 0.17 6.72
C ALA A 20 -17.99 -0.37 6.52
N GLU A 21 -17.49 -0.27 5.29
CA GLU A 21 -16.11 -0.59 4.94
C GLU A 21 -15.20 0.56 5.41
N VAL A 22 -14.61 0.41 6.60
CA VAL A 22 -13.73 1.43 7.17
C VAL A 22 -12.34 1.33 6.55
N THR A 23 -11.80 2.46 6.08
CA THR A 23 -10.42 2.55 5.62
C THR A 23 -9.49 2.57 6.83
N VAL A 24 -8.65 1.55 6.96
CA VAL A 24 -7.66 1.45 8.04
C VAL A 24 -6.42 2.26 7.68
N MET A 25 -5.94 2.09 6.45
CA MET A 25 -4.74 2.80 6.00
C MET A 25 -4.76 3.01 4.48
N THR A 26 -4.13 4.11 4.06
CA THR A 26 -3.82 4.35 2.65
C THR A 26 -2.32 4.48 2.46
N ALA A 27 -1.78 3.86 1.43
CA ALA A 27 -0.42 4.03 0.99
C ALA A 27 -0.37 4.49 -0.46
N TRP A 28 0.70 5.20 -0.76
CA TRP A 28 0.96 5.74 -2.09
C TRP A 28 2.11 4.98 -2.74
N PRO A 29 2.09 4.81 -4.06
CA PRO A 29 3.25 4.36 -4.80
C PRO A 29 4.38 5.37 -4.65
N SER A 30 5.60 4.86 -4.52
CA SER A 30 6.84 5.62 -4.63
C SER A 30 7.26 5.76 -6.08
N VAL A 31 8.07 6.78 -6.38
CA VAL A 31 8.73 6.91 -7.69
C VAL A 31 9.59 5.67 -7.98
N GLY A 32 10.16 5.04 -6.96
CA GLY A 32 10.88 3.77 -7.06
C GLY A 32 10.02 2.58 -7.52
N GLY A 33 8.69 2.68 -7.51
CA GLY A 33 7.80 1.70 -8.16
C GLY A 33 7.84 1.74 -9.69
N THR A 34 8.38 2.81 -10.29
CA THR A 34 8.47 2.96 -11.75
C THR A 34 9.79 2.40 -12.30
N GLY A 35 9.81 2.00 -13.57
CA GLY A 35 11.05 1.54 -14.22
C GLY A 35 12.17 2.59 -14.19
N LEU A 36 11.84 3.85 -14.47
CA LEU A 36 12.78 4.97 -14.44
C LEU A 36 13.25 5.28 -13.01
N GLY A 37 12.36 5.23 -12.02
CA GLY A 37 12.73 5.40 -10.61
C GLY A 37 13.72 4.32 -10.14
N ARG A 38 13.50 3.06 -10.50
CA ARG A 38 14.46 1.97 -10.20
C ARG A 38 15.82 2.22 -10.85
N MET A 39 15.85 2.63 -12.11
CA MET A 39 17.10 2.95 -12.81
C MET A 39 17.86 4.09 -12.11
N LEU A 40 17.16 5.16 -11.73
CA LEU A 40 17.74 6.29 -10.99
C LEU A 40 18.24 5.88 -9.60
N GLY A 41 17.47 5.08 -8.87
CA GLY A 41 17.90 4.56 -7.56
C GLY A 41 19.15 3.68 -7.65
N ARG A 42 19.29 2.90 -8.73
CA ARG A 42 20.52 2.14 -9.02
C ARG A 42 21.71 3.07 -9.28
N LEU A 43 21.51 4.14 -10.06
CA LEU A 43 22.54 5.15 -10.33
C LEU A 43 22.98 5.86 -9.04
N TYR A 44 22.04 6.25 -8.18
CA TYR A 44 22.35 6.92 -6.91
C TYR A 44 23.00 6.00 -5.88
N GLY A 45 22.68 4.70 -5.94
CA GLY A 45 23.28 3.66 -5.11
C GLY A 45 24.73 3.32 -5.49
N MET A 46 25.22 3.75 -6.65
CA MET A 46 26.62 3.50 -7.05
C MET A 46 27.58 4.30 -6.15
N GLN A 47 28.33 3.58 -5.32
CA GLN A 47 29.38 4.13 -4.45
C GLN A 47 30.72 4.28 -5.18
N ALA A 48 30.70 4.53 -6.50
CA ALA A 48 31.91 4.78 -7.27
C ALA A 48 32.38 6.23 -7.02
N GLY A 49 33.56 6.40 -6.42
CA GLY A 49 34.20 7.71 -6.21
C GLY A 49 34.96 7.83 -4.89
N ILE A 50 35.77 8.89 -4.77
CA ILE A 50 36.59 9.19 -3.60
C ILE A 50 36.08 10.50 -2.96
N GLY A 51 35.77 10.48 -1.66
CA GLY A 51 35.37 11.69 -0.90
C GLY A 51 33.92 12.18 -1.12
N PRO A 52 33.63 13.49 -0.99
CA PRO A 52 32.27 14.04 -1.11
C PRO A 52 31.68 13.98 -2.54
N LEU A 53 32.51 13.72 -3.55
CA LEU A 53 32.17 13.61 -4.97
C LEU A 53 31.78 12.18 -5.38
N ARG A 54 30.95 11.50 -4.56
CA ARG A 54 30.42 10.19 -4.95
C ARG A 54 29.58 10.36 -6.22
N LEU A 55 29.83 9.54 -7.24
CA LEU A 55 29.15 9.62 -8.53
C LEU A 55 27.62 9.62 -8.36
N GLY A 56 27.10 8.83 -7.42
CA GLY A 56 25.68 8.82 -7.08
C GLY A 56 25.12 10.18 -6.62
N ARG A 57 25.91 11.01 -5.90
CA ARG A 57 25.48 12.36 -5.47
C ARG A 57 25.51 13.37 -6.60
N LEU A 58 26.52 13.31 -7.48
CA LEU A 58 26.58 14.17 -8.66
C LEU A 58 25.46 13.85 -9.63
N CYS A 59 25.20 12.56 -9.86
CA CYS A 59 24.05 12.11 -10.63
C CYS A 59 22.76 12.60 -9.97
N LEU A 60 22.59 12.43 -8.66
CA LEU A 60 21.41 12.91 -7.93
C LEU A 60 21.17 14.41 -8.16
N LEU A 61 22.21 15.24 -8.05
CA LEU A 61 22.14 16.68 -8.30
C LEU A 61 21.74 17.00 -9.75
N ALA A 62 22.34 16.29 -10.72
CA ALA A 62 22.04 16.47 -12.13
C ALA A 62 20.61 16.01 -12.51
N THR A 63 20.08 15.01 -11.82
CA THR A 63 18.77 14.40 -12.10
C THR A 63 17.66 14.88 -11.17
N ILE A 64 17.90 15.88 -10.32
CA ILE A 64 16.83 16.59 -9.58
C ILE A 64 15.66 16.99 -10.49
N PRO A 65 15.86 17.68 -11.63
CA PRO A 65 14.74 18.06 -12.51
C PRO A 65 14.01 16.84 -13.07
N LEU A 66 14.72 15.75 -13.36
CA LEU A 66 14.13 14.52 -13.86
C LEU A 66 13.31 13.80 -12.78
N GLY A 67 13.82 13.71 -11.55
CA GLY A 67 13.10 13.17 -10.40
C GLY A 67 11.84 13.96 -10.09
N LEU A 68 11.92 15.30 -10.15
CA LEU A 68 10.77 16.18 -10.02
C LEU A 68 9.75 15.94 -11.13
N MET A 69 10.19 15.84 -12.39
CA MET A 69 9.32 15.55 -13.53
C MET A 69 8.60 14.20 -13.37
N LEU A 70 9.29 13.16 -12.89
CA LEU A 70 8.69 11.86 -12.59
C LEU A 70 7.67 11.93 -11.46
N TYR A 71 8.00 12.65 -10.38
CA TYR A 71 7.09 12.85 -9.26
C TYR A 71 5.80 13.58 -9.68
N LEU A 72 5.95 14.65 -10.46
CA LEU A 72 4.82 15.39 -11.04
C LEU A 72 4.02 14.51 -12.00
N GLY A 73 4.70 13.70 -12.82
CA GLY A 73 4.09 12.72 -13.70
C GLY A 73 3.21 11.72 -12.98
N MET A 74 3.63 11.26 -11.80
CA MET A 74 2.85 10.33 -10.96
C MET A 74 1.65 11.00 -10.29
N ARG A 75 1.67 12.33 -10.12
CA ARG A 75 0.53 13.12 -9.64
C ARG A 75 -0.49 13.47 -10.71
N LEU A 76 -0.28 13.05 -11.96
CA LEU A 76 -1.23 13.31 -13.03
C LEU A 76 -2.51 12.46 -12.90
N PRO A 77 -3.68 12.99 -13.31
CA PRO A 77 -5.00 12.38 -13.15
C PRO A 77 -5.10 10.88 -13.49
N TRP A 78 -4.35 10.47 -14.53
CA TRP A 78 -4.38 9.15 -15.13
C TRP A 78 -3.38 8.16 -14.51
N ALA A 79 -2.38 8.67 -13.78
CA ALA A 79 -1.28 7.91 -13.20
C ALA A 79 -1.37 7.77 -11.67
N ILE A 80 -2.27 8.52 -11.03
CA ILE A 80 -2.55 8.37 -9.59
C ILE A 80 -3.01 6.94 -9.30
N ARG A 81 -2.25 6.24 -8.46
CA ARG A 81 -2.63 4.96 -7.87
C ARG A 81 -2.66 5.12 -6.36
N ARG A 82 -3.62 4.49 -5.69
CA ARG A 82 -3.77 4.50 -4.24
C ARG A 82 -3.99 3.09 -3.76
N PHE A 83 -3.18 2.67 -2.80
CA PHE A 83 -3.37 1.40 -2.12
C PHE A 83 -4.18 1.66 -0.86
N ARG A 84 -5.32 1.00 -0.70
CA ARG A 84 -6.20 1.15 0.45
C ARG A 84 -6.36 -0.18 1.14
N VAL A 85 -6.13 -0.19 2.44
CA VAL A 85 -6.43 -1.32 3.32
C VAL A 85 -7.73 -0.97 4.03
N THR A 86 -8.77 -1.76 3.80
CA THR A 86 -10.04 -1.64 4.51
C THR A 86 -10.13 -2.69 5.61
N ASN A 87 -11.24 -2.76 6.34
CA ASN A 87 -11.48 -3.81 7.35
C ASN A 87 -11.84 -5.18 6.72
N ARG A 88 -12.08 -5.25 5.40
CA ARG A 88 -12.47 -6.50 4.72
C ARG A 88 -11.51 -6.93 3.61
N ARG A 89 -10.87 -5.97 2.95
CA ARG A 89 -10.05 -6.22 1.77
C ARG A 89 -8.96 -5.17 1.60
N VAL A 90 -7.97 -5.52 0.79
CA VAL A 90 -6.98 -4.59 0.27
C VAL A 90 -7.39 -4.24 -1.15
N THR A 91 -7.56 -2.96 -1.45
CA THR A 91 -7.89 -2.47 -2.79
C THR A 91 -6.75 -1.63 -3.37
N MET A 92 -6.58 -1.74 -4.68
CA MET A 92 -5.74 -0.88 -5.49
C MET A 92 -6.67 -0.02 -6.35
N ASP A 93 -6.74 1.26 -6.01
CA ASP A 93 -7.55 2.24 -6.75
C ASP A 93 -6.67 2.99 -7.76
N ARG A 94 -7.20 3.26 -8.95
CA ARG A 94 -6.52 4.06 -9.98
C ARG A 94 -7.38 5.23 -10.47
N GLY A 95 -6.73 6.38 -10.64
CA GLY A 95 -7.30 7.59 -11.21
C GLY A 95 -7.82 8.61 -10.18
N ILE A 96 -8.30 9.75 -10.69
CA ILE A 96 -8.98 10.80 -9.88
C ILE A 96 -10.30 10.28 -9.30
N SER A 97 -11.08 9.59 -10.13
CA SER A 97 -12.22 8.82 -9.66
C SER A 97 -11.68 7.47 -9.21
N PRO A 98 -11.72 7.12 -7.91
CA PRO A 98 -11.13 5.90 -7.39
C PRO A 98 -11.88 4.69 -7.92
N LYS A 99 -11.50 4.21 -9.10
CA LYS A 99 -11.96 2.92 -9.62
C LYS A 99 -11.03 1.86 -9.05
N VAL A 100 -11.63 0.87 -8.40
CA VAL A 100 -10.91 -0.32 -7.93
C VAL A 100 -10.38 -1.05 -9.17
N GLU A 101 -9.07 -1.03 -9.35
CA GLU A 101 -8.36 -1.73 -10.42
C GLU A 101 -8.21 -3.21 -10.04
N GLN A 102 -7.81 -3.48 -8.80
CA GLN A 102 -7.67 -4.82 -8.24
C GLN A 102 -8.00 -4.82 -6.75
N TYR A 103 -8.46 -5.95 -6.22
CA TYR A 103 -8.68 -6.13 -4.80
C TYR A 103 -8.44 -7.58 -4.37
N VAL A 104 -8.08 -7.77 -3.10
CA VAL A 104 -8.00 -9.08 -2.47
C VAL A 104 -8.65 -9.01 -1.09
N ASP A 105 -9.59 -9.92 -0.81
CA ASP A 105 -10.18 -10.06 0.51
C ASP A 105 -9.18 -10.69 1.49
N PHE A 106 -9.29 -10.38 2.79
CA PHE A 106 -8.39 -10.94 3.81
C PHE A 106 -8.45 -12.47 3.95
N ASP A 107 -9.52 -13.08 3.43
CA ASP A 107 -9.70 -14.54 3.39
C ASP A 107 -9.03 -15.20 2.18
N ARG A 108 -8.58 -14.42 1.20
CA ARG A 108 -8.03 -14.89 -0.09
C ARG A 108 -6.51 -14.74 -0.20
N PHE A 109 -5.82 -14.54 0.91
CA PHE A 109 -4.36 -14.62 0.96
C PHE A 109 -3.90 -15.13 2.32
N ASP A 110 -2.75 -15.80 2.32
CA ASP A 110 -2.15 -16.41 3.51
C ASP A 110 -0.86 -15.70 3.92
N SER A 111 -0.11 -15.21 2.93
CA SER A 111 1.17 -14.55 3.14
C SER A 111 1.30 -13.29 2.30
N ILE A 112 2.08 -12.36 2.81
CA ILE A 112 2.50 -11.15 2.11
C ILE A 112 4.02 -11.21 2.03
N GLU A 113 4.54 -11.27 0.82
CA GLU A 113 5.97 -11.24 0.52
C GLU A 113 6.39 -9.82 0.14
N LEU A 114 7.53 -9.38 0.67
CA LEU A 114 8.16 -8.12 0.29
C LEU A 114 9.27 -8.40 -0.71
N VAL A 115 9.11 -7.88 -1.92
CA VAL A 115 10.10 -7.96 -3.00
C VAL A 115 10.67 -6.57 -3.22
N VAL A 116 11.93 -6.37 -2.84
CA VAL A 116 12.66 -5.12 -3.10
C VAL A 116 13.53 -5.31 -4.34
N HIS A 117 13.22 -4.57 -5.40
CA HIS A 117 14.04 -4.56 -6.61
C HIS A 117 15.24 -3.63 -6.48
N SER A 118 16.32 -3.94 -7.19
CA SER A 118 17.52 -3.09 -7.22
C SER A 118 17.16 -1.64 -7.59
N GLY A 119 17.59 -0.69 -6.75
CA GLY A 119 17.28 0.74 -6.85
C GLY A 119 16.05 1.18 -6.06
N GLN A 120 15.14 0.27 -5.67
CA GLN A 120 14.03 0.61 -4.77
C GLN A 120 14.50 0.88 -3.34
N GLU A 121 15.59 0.21 -2.92
CA GLU A 121 16.24 0.38 -1.61
C GLU A 121 16.60 1.83 -1.33
N TRP A 122 17.06 2.57 -2.34
CA TRP A 122 17.41 3.98 -2.21
C TRP A 122 16.18 4.85 -1.88
N PHE A 123 15.00 4.47 -2.37
CA PHE A 123 13.74 5.18 -2.16
C PHE A 123 12.93 4.63 -0.98
N ASP A 124 13.47 3.70 -0.19
CA ASP A 124 12.78 3.04 0.93
C ASP A 124 11.38 2.51 0.52
N CYS A 125 11.36 1.82 -0.63
CA CYS A 125 10.14 1.28 -1.21
C CYS A 125 10.33 -0.17 -1.66
N GLY A 126 9.22 -0.88 -1.84
CA GLY A 126 9.24 -2.26 -2.30
C GLY A 126 7.89 -2.73 -2.79
N ASP A 127 7.88 -3.83 -3.52
CA ASP A 127 6.66 -4.44 -4.02
C ASP A 127 6.12 -5.41 -2.96
N LEU A 128 4.83 -5.30 -2.65
CA LEU A 128 4.13 -6.24 -1.76
C LEU A 128 3.32 -7.22 -2.60
N VAL A 129 3.69 -8.49 -2.53
CA VAL A 129 3.03 -9.59 -3.25
C VAL A 129 2.19 -10.39 -2.28
N PHE A 130 0.88 -10.36 -2.48
CA PHE A 130 -0.09 -11.16 -1.74
C PHE A 130 -0.18 -12.53 -2.41
N ARG A 131 0.00 -13.58 -1.61
CA ARG A 131 -0.03 -14.96 -2.09
C ARG A 131 -1.04 -15.79 -1.32
N GLN A 132 -1.75 -16.65 -2.05
CA GLN A 132 -2.55 -17.74 -1.51
C GLN A 132 -1.87 -19.05 -1.90
N GLY A 133 -1.10 -19.62 -0.97
CA GLY A 133 -0.18 -20.73 -1.28
C GLY A 133 0.81 -20.36 -2.39
N ALA A 134 0.70 -21.03 -3.54
CA ALA A 134 1.57 -20.83 -4.70
C ALA A 134 1.07 -19.76 -5.69
N ILE A 135 -0.15 -19.25 -5.51
CA ILE A 135 -0.79 -18.32 -6.46
C ILE A 135 -0.60 -16.88 -5.98
N GLU A 136 -0.09 -16.02 -6.86
CA GLU A 136 -0.08 -14.57 -6.67
C GLU A 136 -1.49 -14.01 -6.90
N THR A 137 -2.08 -13.43 -5.85
CA THR A 137 -3.45 -12.91 -5.89
C THR A 137 -3.50 -11.40 -6.13
N LEU A 138 -2.53 -10.66 -5.59
CA LEU A 138 -2.44 -9.22 -5.76
C LEU A 138 -0.98 -8.76 -5.62
N ARG A 139 -0.57 -7.77 -6.41
CA ARG A 139 0.72 -7.11 -6.28
C ARG A 139 0.57 -5.61 -6.17
N LEU A 140 1.09 -5.06 -5.09
CA LEU A 140 1.20 -3.61 -4.88
C LEU A 140 2.62 -3.18 -5.22
N ALA A 141 2.81 -2.58 -6.39
CA ALA A 141 4.14 -2.16 -6.85
C ALA A 141 4.59 -0.84 -6.19
N GLY A 142 5.81 -0.83 -5.68
CA GLY A 142 6.47 0.36 -5.15
C GLY A 142 5.80 0.99 -3.94
N VAL A 143 5.31 0.19 -2.99
CA VAL A 143 4.76 0.70 -1.73
C VAL A 143 5.86 1.44 -0.96
N CYS A 144 5.62 2.72 -0.62
CA CYS A 144 6.50 3.46 0.30
C CYS A 144 6.46 2.81 1.68
N ARG A 145 7.63 2.54 2.28
CA ARG A 145 7.74 1.89 3.60
C ARG A 145 6.93 0.59 3.64
N PRO A 146 7.36 -0.44 2.92
CA PRO A 146 6.58 -1.65 2.72
C PRO A 146 6.40 -2.47 4.01
N GLU A 147 7.35 -2.46 4.95
CA GLU A 147 7.29 -3.26 6.17
C GLU A 147 6.21 -2.80 7.15
N PRO A 148 6.09 -1.50 7.51
CA PRO A 148 4.93 -1.02 8.27
C PRO A 148 3.61 -1.37 7.62
N PHE A 149 3.52 -1.23 6.30
CA PHE A 149 2.29 -1.54 5.56
C PHE A 149 1.93 -3.01 5.62
N ARG A 150 2.93 -3.89 5.41
CA ARG A 150 2.80 -5.33 5.56
C ARG A 150 2.33 -5.72 6.97
N ARG A 151 2.92 -5.13 8.01
CA ARG A 151 2.56 -5.43 9.42
C ARG A 151 1.09 -5.11 9.68
N ILE A 152 0.65 -3.92 9.27
CA ILE A 152 -0.74 -3.49 9.43
C ILE A 152 -1.70 -4.41 8.65
N CYS A 153 -1.35 -4.82 7.42
CA CYS A 153 -2.17 -5.77 6.66
C CYS A 153 -2.35 -7.11 7.38
N LEU A 154 -1.29 -7.65 7.99
CA LEU A 154 -1.36 -8.91 8.74
C LEU A 154 -2.16 -8.77 10.03
N GLU A 155 -2.02 -7.65 10.75
CA GLU A 155 -2.75 -7.35 11.97
C GLU A 155 -4.26 -7.20 11.73
N VAL A 156 -4.63 -6.47 10.66
CA VAL A 156 -6.04 -6.32 10.25
C VAL A 156 -6.60 -7.67 9.82
N ARG A 157 -5.85 -8.48 9.06
CA ARG A 157 -6.27 -9.84 8.68
C ARG A 157 -6.52 -10.71 9.90
N GLN A 158 -5.61 -10.74 10.87
CA GLN A 158 -5.76 -11.53 12.09
C GLN A 158 -7.01 -11.12 12.88
N SER A 159 -7.24 -9.81 13.00
CA SER A 159 -8.44 -9.27 13.64
C SER A 159 -9.71 -9.69 12.88
N TYR A 160 -9.71 -9.58 11.56
CA TYR A 160 -10.83 -9.97 10.70
C TYR A 160 -11.18 -11.45 10.82
N LEU A 161 -10.18 -12.34 10.75
CA LEU A 161 -10.37 -13.79 10.90
C LEU A 161 -10.81 -14.17 12.31
N GLY A 162 -10.27 -13.52 13.35
CA GLY A 162 -10.66 -13.73 14.74
C GLY A 162 -12.14 -13.38 14.98
N VAL A 163 -12.59 -12.22 14.47
CA VAL A 163 -13.99 -11.80 14.57
C VAL A 163 -14.91 -12.76 13.81
N ARG A 164 -14.54 -13.16 12.57
CA ARG A 164 -15.33 -14.13 11.81
C ARG A 164 -15.45 -15.49 12.50
N ALA A 165 -14.37 -15.98 13.10
CA ALA A 165 -14.39 -17.25 13.84
C ALA A 165 -15.31 -17.18 15.07
N ALA A 166 -15.32 -16.05 15.78
CA ALA A 166 -16.20 -15.83 16.92
C ALA A 166 -17.68 -15.72 16.51
N THR A 167 -17.99 -14.96 15.45
CA THR A 167 -19.36 -14.85 14.94
C THR A 167 -19.86 -16.15 14.31
N GLY A 168 -18.98 -16.90 13.61
CA GLY A 168 -19.32 -18.21 13.04
C GLY A 168 -19.64 -19.27 14.10
N ARG A 169 -18.92 -19.26 15.23
CA ARG A 169 -19.25 -20.11 16.39
C ARG A 169 -20.58 -19.74 17.04
N ALA A 170 -20.92 -18.45 17.11
CA ALA A 170 -22.17 -18.00 17.72
C ALA A 170 -23.42 -18.41 16.91
N VAL A 171 -23.30 -18.57 15.59
CA VAL A 171 -24.41 -19.01 14.72
C VAL A 171 -24.57 -20.53 14.68
N GLY A 172 -23.49 -21.29 14.92
CA GLY A 172 -23.53 -22.76 14.95
C GLY A 172 -23.94 -23.38 16.31
N ALA A 173 -24.17 -22.56 17.33
CA ALA A 173 -24.54 -22.99 18.69
C ALA A 173 -26.00 -22.65 19.05
N ALA A 174 -26.83 -22.29 18.07
CA ALA A 174 -28.25 -21.97 18.22
C ALA A 174 -29.13 -23.02 17.52
#